data_AF-A0A2H3IMN7-F1
#
_entry.id   AF-A0A2H3IMN7-F1
#
_cell.length_a   1.000
_cell.length_b   1.000
_cell.length_c   1.000
_cell.angle_alpha   90.00
_cell.angle_beta   90.00
_cell.angle_gamma   90.00
#
_symmetry.space_group_name_H-M   'P 1'
#
loop_
_entity.id
_entity.type
_entity.pdbx_description
1 polymer ?
#
loop_
_entity_poly.entity_id
_entity_poly.type
_entity_poly.pdbx_seq_one_letter_code
_entity_poly.pdbx_strand_id
1 'polypeptide(L)'
;MNGRSHSPTDSQTPSRLSRRDKRKLARLHGREASSQDSDEQANLNIAGKIPRKPVARIIDLIQFLSSYDNDVREIETALASLQERDQRIKSLTTTIRELKRSNNEEIQVLQARAEEASKSLTELEKQKAVLKEDQDKLSKHIKQEKIKQISFIQEQQVKFDKRLEEEREKIVKSNASQFEQVKRENATLNEKIVTLSEEKARIEKTLKLYVQNSESLESQVDDLKSRYPTQSLPIEHYEQRLSRLREKIQGIAQHFLSNLPPDNELNVEETQKELQHLNSILGMISLSASATSKFLRISGAQSTIVHAIHKCFWQPFYVIGKPLPPETTAVLSQITQALAGEDRHKESLWRFLAFKGLETPTSPQNIHVEETGITGVLQRLIPAKDHRAFEVGLKEILQEAITFWDELKRDSCLIEFDFQPPSLCSPGWVTEDCSELEDISMKVEEESGDQSKIQQSWCLFPKVVFHPVDGKKRIIPGCAIFVDSRAFYENCDEIRRHEEEIAQVRKNLVRRPTLRGGATSLST
;
A
#
# COMPACT_ATOMS: atom_id res chain seq x y z
N MET A 1 32.99 17.29 -38.47
CA MET A 1 32.80 16.13 -39.37
C MET A 1 32.21 16.68 -40.66
N ASN A 2 33.00 16.84 -41.72
CA ASN A 2 33.32 15.85 -42.78
C ASN A 2 32.07 15.51 -43.61
N GLY A 3 31.99 15.69 -44.95
CA GLY A 3 32.94 16.22 -45.96
C GLY A 3 32.38 17.47 -46.69
N ARG A 4 33.13 18.23 -47.52
CA ARG A 4 33.90 17.85 -48.73
C ARG A 4 33.00 17.22 -49.83
N SER A 5 33.04 17.63 -51.11
CA SER A 5 33.90 18.64 -51.79
C SER A 5 33.56 18.81 -53.30
N HIS A 6 34.14 19.85 -53.91
CA HIS A 6 34.46 20.02 -55.36
C HIS A 6 33.45 20.69 -56.33
N SER A 7 33.79 21.95 -56.65
CA SER A 7 33.63 22.71 -57.91
C SER A 7 34.58 22.15 -59.03
N PRO A 8 34.91 22.86 -60.16
CA PRO A 8 34.35 24.03 -60.87
C PRO A 8 34.38 23.84 -62.44
N THR A 9 34.68 24.91 -63.19
CA THR A 9 35.01 25.10 -64.63
C THR A 9 33.82 25.34 -65.56
N ASP A 10 33.68 26.51 -66.22
CA ASP A 10 34.58 27.29 -67.11
C ASP A 10 34.88 26.62 -68.46
N SER A 11 34.42 27.23 -69.56
CA SER A 11 35.32 27.69 -70.64
C SER A 11 34.59 28.40 -71.80
N GLN A 12 35.00 29.65 -72.05
CA GLN A 12 35.45 30.16 -73.36
C GLN A 12 34.48 30.37 -74.55
N THR A 13 34.45 31.64 -74.99
CA THR A 13 34.24 32.16 -76.36
C THR A 13 35.48 31.81 -77.26
N PRO A 14 35.73 32.26 -78.53
CA PRO A 14 35.09 33.35 -79.33
C PRO A 14 35.09 33.19 -80.89
N SER A 15 34.73 34.29 -81.58
CA SER A 15 35.31 34.74 -82.90
C SER A 15 34.82 34.03 -84.20
N ARG A 16 34.29 34.77 -85.20
CA ARG A 16 34.90 35.54 -86.33
C ARG A 16 35.33 34.73 -87.57
N LEU A 17 34.81 35.13 -88.75
CA LEU A 17 35.44 35.29 -90.08
C LEU A 17 34.30 35.77 -91.03
N SER A 18 34.30 36.84 -91.83
CA SER A 18 35.26 37.80 -92.42
C SER A 18 35.93 37.45 -93.77
N ARG A 19 35.29 37.93 -94.86
CA ARG A 19 35.86 38.52 -96.11
C ARG A 19 36.63 37.63 -97.12
N ARG A 20 36.62 38.16 -98.38
CA ARG A 20 37.54 37.90 -99.54
C ARG A 20 37.27 36.62 -100.37
N ASP A 21 37.51 36.57 -101.70
CA ASP A 21 38.23 37.51 -102.60
C ASP A 21 37.93 37.41 -104.12
N LYS A 22 38.37 38.43 -104.89
CA LYS A 22 38.43 38.62 -106.39
C LYS A 22 37.08 38.83 -107.12
N ARG A 23 36.82 39.78 -108.06
CA ARG A 23 37.45 41.05 -108.56
C ARG A 23 38.46 41.03 -109.76
N LYS A 24 38.23 41.92 -110.78
CA LYS A 24 39.06 42.39 -111.97
C LYS A 24 38.66 41.83 -113.37
N LEU A 25 38.75 42.50 -114.54
CA LEU A 25 39.22 43.84 -115.06
C LEU A 25 38.25 44.32 -116.19
N ALA A 26 37.82 45.59 -116.35
CA ALA A 26 38.45 46.82 -116.92
C ALA A 26 38.44 46.91 -118.48
N ARG A 27 37.73 47.89 -119.10
CA ARG A 27 38.19 49.19 -119.71
C ARG A 27 38.86 49.03 -121.10
N LEU A 28 38.81 49.94 -122.11
CA LEU A 28 38.42 51.37 -122.23
C LEU A 28 38.23 51.81 -123.73
N HIS A 29 37.73 53.04 -123.95
CA HIS A 29 37.60 53.88 -125.18
C HIS A 29 36.30 53.67 -126.01
N GLY A 30 35.52 54.67 -126.47
CA GLY A 30 35.64 56.14 -126.58
C GLY A 30 35.94 56.59 -128.03
N ARG A 31 35.46 57.72 -128.62
CA ARG A 31 34.40 58.72 -128.33
C ARG A 31 34.39 59.76 -129.50
N GLU A 32 33.22 60.18 -130.05
CA GLU A 32 33.01 61.38 -130.92
C GLU A 32 33.83 61.48 -132.25
N ALA A 33 33.62 62.37 -133.24
CA ALA A 33 32.45 63.05 -133.85
C ALA A 33 32.90 63.82 -135.14
N SER A 34 31.97 64.24 -136.03
CA SER A 34 32.14 65.27 -137.12
C SER A 34 33.21 65.03 -138.22
N SER A 35 33.23 65.67 -139.43
CA SER A 35 32.24 66.36 -140.29
C SER A 35 32.89 66.74 -141.65
N GLN A 36 32.12 66.77 -142.75
CA GLN A 36 32.19 67.69 -143.93
C GLN A 36 33.47 67.89 -144.79
N ASP A 37 33.26 67.93 -146.13
CA ASP A 37 33.59 69.00 -147.13
C ASP A 37 35.01 69.61 -147.19
N SER A 38 35.58 70.12 -148.31
CA SER A 38 35.32 70.13 -149.77
C SER A 38 36.55 70.76 -150.49
N ASP A 39 36.60 70.76 -151.84
CA ASP A 39 37.33 71.74 -152.69
C ASP A 39 38.90 71.82 -152.58
N GLU A 40 39.72 72.47 -153.44
CA GLU A 40 39.52 73.17 -154.73
C GLU A 40 40.82 73.21 -155.59
N GLN A 41 40.66 73.27 -156.92
CA GLN A 41 41.35 74.10 -157.95
C GLN A 41 42.88 74.49 -157.97
N ALA A 42 43.47 74.26 -159.18
CA ALA A 42 44.11 75.25 -160.10
C ALA A 42 45.63 75.63 -160.11
N ASN A 43 46.03 76.23 -161.27
CA ASN A 43 47.14 77.20 -161.54
C ASN A 43 48.58 76.68 -161.84
N LEU A 44 49.48 77.28 -162.68
CA LEU A 44 49.50 78.47 -163.60
C LEU A 44 50.78 78.49 -164.53
N ASN A 45 50.72 79.18 -165.71
CA ASN A 45 51.76 80.07 -166.35
C ASN A 45 53.16 79.54 -166.87
N ILE A 46 53.96 80.18 -167.79
CA ILE A 46 53.84 81.35 -168.74
C ILE A 46 54.94 81.39 -169.88
N ALA A 47 54.57 81.95 -171.06
CA ALA A 47 55.30 82.68 -172.16
C ALA A 47 56.69 82.27 -172.78
N GLY A 48 56.89 82.57 -174.10
CA GLY A 48 58.19 82.36 -174.77
C GLY A 48 58.53 82.88 -176.21
N LYS A 49 57.69 83.64 -176.94
CA LYS A 49 58.03 84.49 -178.15
C LYS A 49 58.61 83.89 -179.48
N ILE A 50 58.01 84.36 -180.60
CA ILE A 50 58.46 84.45 -182.04
C ILE A 50 58.62 83.11 -182.86
N PRO A 51 58.70 83.12 -184.22
CA PRO A 51 57.54 82.70 -185.05
C PRO A 51 57.80 81.60 -186.09
N ARG A 52 56.73 80.94 -186.59
CA ARG A 52 56.43 80.63 -188.03
C ARG A 52 55.34 79.55 -188.16
N LYS A 53 54.36 79.77 -189.05
CA LYS A 53 53.43 78.75 -189.57
C LYS A 53 54.23 77.71 -190.40
N PRO A 54 53.90 76.39 -190.47
CA PRO A 54 52.62 75.74 -190.13
C PRO A 54 52.72 74.39 -189.34
N VAL A 55 53.81 74.13 -188.58
CA VAL A 55 54.12 72.77 -188.03
C VAL A 55 53.27 72.32 -186.83
N ALA A 56 52.44 73.20 -186.25
CA ALA A 56 51.71 72.96 -184.99
C ALA A 56 50.94 71.62 -184.89
N ARG A 57 50.34 71.15 -185.99
CA ARG A 57 49.50 69.93 -186.03
C ARG A 57 50.21 68.62 -185.65
N ILE A 58 51.54 68.55 -185.67
CA ILE A 58 52.27 67.30 -185.39
C ILE A 58 52.52 67.12 -183.88
N ILE A 59 52.64 68.20 -183.12
CA ILE A 59 52.91 68.13 -181.67
C ILE A 59 51.63 67.77 -180.90
N ASP A 60 50.48 68.32 -181.29
CA ASP A 60 49.16 67.99 -180.72
C ASP A 60 48.87 66.47 -180.80
N LEU A 61 49.30 65.81 -181.88
CA LEU A 61 49.11 64.37 -182.07
C LEU A 61 49.95 63.52 -181.10
N ILE A 62 51.16 63.98 -180.76
CA ILE A 62 52.04 63.30 -179.79
C ILE A 62 51.47 63.47 -178.37
N GLN A 63 50.90 64.63 -178.04
CA GLN A 63 50.21 64.82 -176.76
C GLN A 63 48.94 63.95 -176.64
N PHE A 64 48.17 63.79 -177.70
CA PHE A 64 47.00 62.89 -177.71
C PHE A 64 47.38 61.41 -177.50
N LEU A 65 48.43 60.92 -178.17
CA LEU A 65 48.93 59.56 -177.94
C LEU A 65 49.49 59.38 -176.52
N SER A 66 50.01 60.44 -175.89
CA SER A 66 50.49 60.41 -174.51
C SER A 66 49.37 60.37 -173.47
N SER A 67 48.17 60.91 -173.75
CA SER A 67 47.03 60.78 -172.84
C SER A 67 46.37 59.41 -172.96
N TYR A 68 46.27 58.88 -174.18
CA TYR A 68 45.63 57.58 -174.43
C TYR A 68 46.32 56.41 -173.69
N ASP A 69 47.66 56.41 -173.62
CA ASP A 69 48.44 55.41 -172.89
C ASP A 69 48.27 55.52 -171.36
N ASN A 70 47.82 56.68 -170.87
CA ASN A 70 47.54 56.92 -169.46
C ASN A 70 46.17 56.35 -169.07
N ASP A 71 45.15 56.58 -169.90
CA ASP A 71 43.77 56.11 -169.71
C ASP A 71 43.68 54.57 -169.69
N VAL A 72 44.49 53.89 -170.50
CA VAL A 72 44.56 52.41 -170.53
C VAL A 72 45.04 51.83 -169.18
N ARG A 73 46.03 52.44 -168.52
CA ARG A 73 46.52 51.98 -167.20
C ARG A 73 45.50 52.12 -166.08
N GLU A 74 44.67 53.17 -166.10
CA GLU A 74 43.60 53.33 -165.10
C GLU A 74 42.53 52.24 -165.25
N ILE A 75 42.23 51.83 -166.49
CA ILE A 75 41.28 50.74 -166.76
C ILE A 75 41.84 49.38 -166.29
N GLU A 76 43.13 49.09 -166.55
CA GLU A 76 43.77 47.85 -166.11
C GLU A 76 43.83 47.73 -164.57
N THR A 77 44.15 48.83 -163.88
CA THR A 77 44.18 48.87 -162.41
C THR A 77 42.77 48.79 -161.79
N ALA A 78 41.75 49.39 -162.42
CA ALA A 78 40.36 49.22 -162.02
C ALA A 78 39.88 47.75 -162.16
N LEU A 79 40.29 47.05 -163.22
CA LEU A 79 39.92 45.65 -163.46
C LEU A 79 40.49 44.70 -162.38
N ALA A 80 41.76 44.90 -162.00
CA ALA A 80 42.39 44.14 -160.92
C ALA A 80 41.67 44.35 -159.57
N SER A 81 41.26 45.59 -159.27
CA SER A 81 40.49 45.93 -158.07
C SER A 81 39.10 45.28 -158.03
N LEU A 82 38.50 44.95 -159.18
CA LEU A 82 37.23 44.23 -159.25
C LEU A 82 37.39 42.74 -158.97
N GLN A 83 38.45 42.09 -159.48
CA GLN A 83 38.71 40.66 -159.23
C GLN A 83 38.98 40.36 -157.75
N GLU A 84 39.69 41.25 -157.03
CA GLU A 84 39.93 41.09 -155.59
C GLU A 84 38.62 41.16 -154.78
N ARG A 85 37.71 42.08 -155.14
CA ARG A 85 36.39 42.18 -154.50
C ARG A 85 35.54 40.93 -154.73
N ASP A 86 35.57 40.34 -155.93
CA ASP A 86 34.76 39.16 -156.25
C ASP A 86 35.23 37.88 -155.52
N GLN A 87 36.55 37.71 -155.31
CA GLN A 87 37.05 36.66 -154.42
C GLN A 87 36.59 36.86 -152.97
N ARG A 88 36.55 38.11 -152.50
CA ARG A 88 36.15 38.45 -151.12
C ARG A 88 34.65 38.24 -150.85
N ILE A 89 33.80 38.40 -151.86
CA ILE A 89 32.37 38.06 -151.79
C ILE A 89 32.17 36.54 -151.67
N LYS A 90 32.95 35.74 -152.43
CA LYS A 90 32.86 34.27 -152.39
C LYS A 90 33.20 33.70 -151.00
N SER A 91 34.24 34.21 -150.32
CA SER A 91 34.64 33.73 -148.98
C SER A 91 33.69 34.14 -147.85
N LEU A 92 33.05 35.31 -147.95
CA LEU A 92 31.98 35.72 -147.02
C LEU A 92 30.72 34.87 -147.19
N THR A 93 30.42 34.44 -148.42
CA THR A 93 29.22 33.62 -148.70
C THR A 93 29.33 32.22 -148.09
N THR A 94 30.53 31.62 -148.02
CA THR A 94 30.74 30.32 -147.36
C THR A 94 30.61 30.39 -145.84
N THR A 95 31.25 31.38 -145.20
CA THR A 95 31.22 31.54 -143.73
C THR A 95 29.81 31.83 -143.18
N ILE A 96 28.99 32.61 -143.89
CA ILE A 96 27.58 32.84 -143.53
C ILE A 96 26.77 31.53 -143.56
N ARG A 97 27.07 30.60 -144.47
CA ARG A 97 26.35 29.33 -144.60
C ARG A 97 26.67 28.37 -143.45
N GLU A 98 27.91 28.35 -142.97
CA GLU A 98 28.34 27.51 -141.84
C GLU A 98 27.79 28.03 -140.51
N LEU A 99 27.85 29.35 -140.27
CA LEU A 99 27.25 30.00 -139.10
C LEU A 99 25.74 29.71 -138.98
N LYS A 100 25.00 29.73 -140.10
CA LYS A 100 23.57 29.39 -140.10
C LYS A 100 23.29 27.93 -139.75
N ARG A 101 24.19 26.98 -140.06
CA ARG A 101 24.00 25.56 -139.69
C ARG A 101 24.25 25.36 -138.19
N SER A 102 25.39 25.85 -137.69
CA SER A 102 25.78 25.70 -136.27
C SER A 102 24.76 26.31 -135.30
N ASN A 103 24.25 27.51 -135.61
CA ASN A 103 23.32 28.21 -134.72
C ASN A 103 21.94 27.53 -134.64
N ASN A 104 21.53 26.80 -135.70
CA ASN A 104 20.23 26.14 -135.74
C ASN A 104 20.20 24.84 -134.92
N GLU A 105 21.35 24.16 -134.80
CA GLU A 105 21.51 22.97 -133.96
C GLU A 105 21.52 23.33 -132.46
N GLU A 106 22.19 24.43 -132.08
CA GLU A 106 22.25 24.91 -130.69
C GLU A 106 20.88 25.34 -130.14
N ILE A 107 20.06 25.99 -130.98
CA ILE A 107 18.68 26.39 -130.62
C ILE A 107 17.81 25.18 -130.26
N GLN A 108 17.87 24.08 -131.02
CA GLN A 108 17.06 22.89 -130.75
C GLN A 108 17.41 22.21 -129.42
N VAL A 109 18.70 22.15 -129.07
CA VAL A 109 19.18 21.56 -127.80
C VAL A 109 18.73 22.39 -126.60
N LEU A 110 18.76 23.72 -126.71
CA LEU A 110 18.28 24.62 -125.65
C LEU A 110 16.76 24.52 -125.46
N GLN A 111 16.00 24.37 -126.54
CA GLN A 111 14.54 24.27 -126.50
C GLN A 111 14.06 22.99 -125.79
N ALA A 112 14.70 21.84 -126.05
CA ALA A 112 14.41 20.58 -125.36
C ALA A 112 14.67 20.65 -123.84
N ARG A 113 15.77 21.29 -123.41
CA ARG A 113 16.09 21.48 -121.98
C ARG A 113 15.07 22.38 -121.26
N ALA A 114 14.50 23.37 -121.95
CA ALA A 114 13.51 24.26 -121.37
C ALA A 114 12.18 23.53 -121.03
N GLU A 115 11.74 22.62 -121.90
CA GLU A 115 10.51 21.84 -121.66
C GLU A 115 10.65 20.84 -120.51
N GLU A 116 11.81 20.20 -120.35
CA GLU A 116 12.08 19.26 -119.25
C GLU A 116 12.17 19.98 -117.90
N ALA A 117 12.82 21.15 -117.86
CA ALA A 117 12.86 21.99 -116.67
C ALA A 117 11.45 22.47 -116.26
N SER A 118 10.61 22.86 -117.22
CA SER A 118 9.22 23.26 -116.99
C SER A 118 8.38 22.16 -116.33
N LYS A 119 8.47 20.92 -116.85
CA LYS A 119 7.75 19.77 -116.28
C LYS A 119 8.16 19.49 -114.83
N SER A 120 9.46 19.50 -114.51
CA SER A 120 9.92 19.23 -113.13
C SER A 120 9.47 20.31 -112.12
N LEU A 121 9.39 21.58 -112.53
CA LEU A 121 8.83 22.66 -111.70
C LEU A 121 7.37 22.41 -111.33
N THR A 122 6.53 22.04 -112.30
CA THR A 122 5.09 21.82 -112.03
C THR A 122 4.82 20.62 -111.11
N GLU A 123 5.69 19.60 -111.11
CA GLU A 123 5.57 18.45 -110.23
C GLU A 123 6.00 18.78 -108.79
N LEU A 124 7.07 19.57 -108.63
CA LEU A 124 7.51 20.08 -107.32
C LEU A 124 6.49 21.02 -106.68
N GLU A 125 5.80 21.86 -107.47
CA GLU A 125 4.74 22.73 -106.94
C GLU A 125 3.53 21.94 -106.41
N LYS A 126 3.14 20.84 -107.07
CA LYS A 126 2.10 19.93 -106.56
C LYS A 126 2.50 19.27 -105.24
N GLN A 127 3.72 18.72 -105.17
CA GLN A 127 4.21 18.07 -103.93
C GLN A 127 4.28 19.06 -102.76
N LYS A 128 4.70 20.30 -103.03
CA LYS A 128 4.72 21.39 -102.04
C LYS A 128 3.32 21.78 -101.55
N ALA A 129 2.30 21.72 -102.40
CA ALA A 129 0.91 21.99 -102.02
C ALA A 129 0.36 20.91 -101.07
N VAL A 130 0.57 19.63 -101.40
CA VAL A 130 0.11 18.49 -100.58
C VAL A 130 0.76 18.50 -99.19
N LEU A 131 2.10 18.64 -99.13
CA LEU A 131 2.83 18.69 -97.85
C LEU A 131 2.37 19.84 -96.95
N LYS A 132 1.96 20.97 -97.52
CA LYS A 132 1.43 22.12 -96.76
C LYS A 132 0.05 21.81 -96.18
N GLU A 133 -0.82 21.14 -96.92
CA GLU A 133 -2.15 20.75 -96.44
C GLU A 133 -2.05 19.74 -95.29
N ASP A 134 -1.16 18.76 -95.40
CA ASP A 134 -0.93 17.76 -94.34
C ASP A 134 -0.27 18.37 -93.10
N GLN A 135 0.64 19.33 -93.27
CA GLN A 135 1.20 20.12 -92.16
C GLN A 135 0.10 20.89 -91.41
N ASP A 136 -0.84 21.50 -92.12
CA ASP A 136 -1.96 22.24 -91.51
C ASP A 136 -2.96 21.30 -90.80
N LYS A 137 -3.24 20.11 -91.35
CA LYS A 137 -4.05 19.07 -90.68
C LYS A 137 -3.39 18.58 -89.38
N LEU A 138 -2.10 18.24 -89.43
CA LEU A 138 -1.35 17.76 -88.27
C LEU A 138 -1.24 18.85 -87.18
N SER A 139 -0.99 20.10 -87.58
CA SER A 139 -0.96 21.27 -86.68
C SER A 139 -2.30 21.48 -85.94
N LYS A 140 -3.44 21.33 -86.62
CA LYS A 140 -4.77 21.38 -86.01
C LYS A 140 -4.98 20.25 -85.00
N HIS A 141 -4.60 19.02 -85.35
CA HIS A 141 -4.78 17.86 -84.46
C HIS A 141 -3.92 17.97 -83.19
N ILE A 142 -2.66 18.42 -83.30
CA ILE A 142 -1.76 18.66 -82.15
C ILE A 142 -2.34 19.74 -81.21
N LYS A 143 -2.92 20.81 -81.76
CA LYS A 143 -3.55 21.87 -80.95
C LYS A 143 -4.78 21.34 -80.19
N GLN A 144 -5.65 20.58 -80.84
CA GLN A 144 -6.82 19.99 -80.19
C GLN A 144 -6.44 19.02 -79.07
N GLU A 145 -5.45 18.15 -79.30
CA GLU A 145 -5.05 17.17 -78.29
C GLU A 145 -4.33 17.82 -77.09
N LYS A 146 -3.51 18.87 -77.33
CA LYS A 146 -2.97 19.69 -76.24
C LYS A 146 -4.06 20.32 -75.38
N ILE A 147 -5.13 20.85 -75.98
CA ILE A 147 -6.24 21.45 -75.23
C ILE A 147 -6.91 20.41 -74.33
N LYS A 148 -7.25 19.22 -74.87
CA LYS A 148 -7.83 18.12 -74.09
C LYS A 148 -6.92 17.66 -72.95
N GLN A 149 -5.63 17.54 -73.22
CA GLN A 149 -4.65 17.09 -72.22
C GLN A 149 -4.49 18.11 -71.09
N ILE A 150 -4.47 19.41 -71.40
CA ILE A 150 -4.47 20.50 -70.41
C ILE A 150 -5.74 20.48 -69.56
N SER A 151 -6.93 20.38 -70.19
CA SER A 151 -8.19 20.35 -69.44
C SER A 151 -8.29 19.11 -68.53
N PHE A 152 -7.83 17.94 -68.99
CA PHE A 152 -7.80 16.72 -68.18
C PHE A 152 -6.86 16.85 -66.98
N ILE A 153 -5.65 17.39 -67.17
CA ILE A 153 -4.70 17.62 -66.07
C ILE A 153 -5.28 18.59 -65.03
N GLN A 154 -5.88 19.70 -65.47
CA GLN A 154 -6.52 20.67 -64.57
C GLN A 154 -7.68 20.05 -63.79
N GLU A 155 -8.54 19.26 -64.45
CA GLU A 155 -9.67 18.61 -63.78
C GLU A 155 -9.22 17.56 -62.74
N GLN A 156 -8.15 16.80 -63.03
CA GLN A 156 -7.54 15.89 -62.06
C GLN A 156 -6.92 16.64 -60.89
N GLN A 157 -6.19 17.73 -61.16
CA GLN A 157 -5.55 18.54 -60.12
C GLN A 157 -6.58 19.12 -59.15
N VAL A 158 -7.66 19.72 -59.65
CA VAL A 158 -8.79 20.20 -58.81
C VAL A 158 -9.43 19.07 -57.99
N LYS A 159 -9.55 17.85 -58.55
CA LYS A 159 -10.07 16.67 -57.84
C LYS A 159 -9.12 16.18 -56.73
N PHE A 160 -7.81 16.24 -56.94
CA PHE A 160 -6.81 15.89 -55.92
C PHE A 160 -6.74 16.95 -54.81
N ASP A 161 -6.67 18.23 -55.17
CA ASP A 161 -6.61 19.33 -54.21
C ASP A 161 -7.86 19.35 -53.31
N LYS A 162 -9.05 19.12 -53.88
CA LYS A 162 -10.30 19.01 -53.11
C LYS A 162 -10.27 17.83 -52.12
N ARG A 163 -9.76 16.66 -52.52
CA ARG A 163 -9.62 15.50 -51.62
C ARG A 163 -8.63 15.75 -50.49
N LEU A 164 -7.50 16.38 -50.79
CA LEU A 164 -6.49 16.74 -49.79
C LEU A 164 -7.04 17.72 -48.76
N GLU A 165 -7.84 18.71 -49.19
CA GLU A 165 -8.47 19.66 -48.27
C GLU A 165 -9.57 18.99 -47.41
N GLU A 166 -10.40 18.12 -48.01
CA GLU A 166 -11.38 17.32 -47.26
C GLU A 166 -10.74 16.37 -46.23
N GLU A 167 -9.59 15.77 -46.54
CA GLU A 167 -8.83 14.94 -45.58
C GLU A 167 -8.18 15.79 -44.48
N ARG A 168 -7.56 16.92 -44.83
CA ARG A 168 -7.02 17.88 -43.86
C ARG A 168 -8.09 18.37 -42.89
N GLU A 169 -9.25 18.78 -43.39
CA GLU A 169 -10.32 19.30 -42.55
C GLU A 169 -10.87 18.20 -41.61
N LYS A 170 -10.99 16.95 -42.07
CA LYS A 170 -11.34 15.80 -41.22
C LYS A 170 -10.31 15.54 -40.13
N ILE A 171 -9.02 15.54 -40.47
CA ILE A 171 -7.93 15.33 -39.50
C ILE A 171 -7.89 16.46 -38.47
N VAL A 172 -8.03 17.72 -38.89
CA VAL A 172 -8.07 18.88 -37.99
C VAL A 172 -9.28 18.80 -37.05
N LYS A 173 -10.48 18.49 -37.55
CA LYS A 173 -11.68 18.33 -36.71
C LYS A 173 -11.55 17.15 -35.73
N SER A 174 -10.99 16.02 -36.19
CA SER A 174 -10.75 14.84 -35.34
C SER A 174 -9.74 15.14 -34.23
N ASN A 175 -8.58 15.72 -34.57
CA ASN A 175 -7.56 16.10 -33.60
C ASN A 175 -8.06 17.15 -32.60
N ALA A 176 -8.86 18.13 -33.04
CA ALA A 176 -9.47 19.13 -32.16
C ALA A 176 -10.44 18.48 -31.16
N SER A 177 -11.28 17.54 -31.61
CA SER A 177 -12.21 16.81 -30.72
C SER A 177 -11.48 15.91 -29.71
N GLN A 178 -10.43 15.20 -30.14
CA GLN A 178 -9.59 14.40 -29.26
C GLN A 178 -8.84 15.27 -28.24
N PHE A 179 -8.26 16.40 -28.66
CA PHE A 179 -7.56 17.32 -27.76
C PHE A 179 -8.50 17.89 -26.69
N GLU A 180 -9.72 18.29 -27.07
CA GLU A 180 -10.73 18.75 -26.13
C GLU A 180 -11.22 17.63 -25.19
N GLN A 181 -11.33 16.39 -25.66
CA GLN A 181 -11.63 15.23 -24.80
C GLN A 181 -10.51 15.00 -23.77
N VAL A 182 -9.25 14.86 -24.22
CA VAL A 182 -8.09 14.66 -23.33
C VAL A 182 -7.96 15.80 -22.32
N LYS A 183 -8.19 17.05 -22.73
CA LYS A 183 -8.17 18.23 -21.86
C LYS A 183 -9.23 18.15 -20.75
N ARG A 184 -10.45 17.67 -21.05
CA ARG A 184 -11.50 17.44 -20.04
C ARG A 184 -11.14 16.30 -19.11
N GLU A 185 -10.71 15.16 -19.64
CA GLU A 185 -10.29 14.00 -18.85
C GLU A 185 -9.15 14.36 -17.87
N ASN A 186 -8.17 15.15 -18.33
CA ASN A 186 -7.05 15.60 -17.53
C ASN A 186 -7.49 16.61 -16.44
N ALA A 187 -8.46 17.49 -16.73
CA ALA A 187 -9.08 18.33 -15.70
C ALA A 187 -9.81 17.47 -14.64
N THR A 188 -10.63 16.50 -15.05
CA THR A 188 -11.36 15.59 -14.14
C THR A 188 -10.41 14.72 -13.30
N LEU A 189 -9.26 14.31 -13.85
CA LEU A 189 -8.23 13.59 -13.11
C LEU A 189 -7.54 14.49 -12.07
N ASN A 190 -7.22 15.74 -12.42
CA ASN A 190 -6.64 16.69 -11.47
C ASN A 190 -7.60 17.00 -10.30
N GLU A 191 -8.90 17.18 -10.58
CA GLU A 191 -9.92 17.32 -9.53
C GLU A 191 -9.94 16.11 -8.59
N LYS A 192 -9.92 14.88 -9.14
CA LYS A 192 -9.85 13.63 -8.34
C LYS A 192 -8.56 13.52 -7.52
N ILE A 193 -7.42 13.97 -8.04
CA ILE A 193 -6.15 13.98 -7.31
C ILE A 193 -6.25 14.97 -6.12
N VAL A 194 -6.85 16.15 -6.31
CA VAL A 194 -7.06 17.11 -5.23
C VAL A 194 -8.00 16.53 -4.15
N THR A 195 -9.15 15.96 -4.53
CA THR A 195 -10.10 15.40 -3.54
C THR A 195 -9.51 14.22 -2.77
N LEU A 196 -8.80 13.29 -3.44
CA LEU A 196 -8.13 12.17 -2.77
C LEU A 196 -6.96 12.61 -1.89
N SER A 197 -6.24 13.67 -2.27
CA SER A 197 -5.19 14.29 -1.45
C SER A 197 -5.76 14.90 -0.17
N GLU A 198 -6.86 15.64 -0.28
CA GLU A 198 -7.59 16.18 0.87
C GLU A 198 -8.15 15.07 1.77
N GLU A 199 -8.77 14.05 1.19
CA GLU A 199 -9.32 12.91 1.93
C GLU A 199 -8.22 12.15 2.68
N LYS A 200 -7.09 11.85 2.02
CA LYS A 200 -5.91 11.28 2.67
C LYS A 200 -5.41 12.15 3.83
N ALA A 201 -5.30 13.47 3.64
CA ALA A 201 -4.86 14.39 4.69
C ALA A 201 -5.86 14.47 5.87
N ARG A 202 -7.16 14.28 5.63
CA ARG A 202 -8.18 14.15 6.69
C ARG A 202 -8.01 12.82 7.43
N ILE A 203 -7.87 11.70 6.72
CA ILE A 203 -7.65 10.37 7.31
C ILE A 203 -6.39 10.34 8.18
N GLU A 204 -5.27 10.90 7.70
CA GLU A 204 -4.01 10.97 8.46
C GLU A 204 -4.14 11.80 9.75
N LYS A 205 -4.91 12.90 9.73
CA LYS A 205 -5.21 13.69 10.94
C LYS A 205 -6.08 12.89 11.93
N THR A 206 -7.12 12.25 11.43
CA THR A 206 -8.02 11.41 12.24
C THR A 206 -7.28 10.22 12.86
N LEU A 207 -6.40 9.55 12.10
CA LEU A 207 -5.58 8.45 12.60
C LEU A 207 -4.66 8.91 13.75
N LYS A 208 -4.00 10.08 13.61
CA LYS A 208 -3.18 10.65 14.69
C LYS A 208 -3.98 10.93 15.96
N LEU A 209 -5.20 11.46 15.83
CA LEU A 209 -6.10 11.67 16.97
C LEU A 209 -6.50 10.34 17.63
N TYR A 210 -6.79 9.29 16.85
CA TYR A 210 -7.09 7.97 17.42
C TYR A 210 -5.91 7.36 18.16
N VAL A 211 -4.69 7.46 17.63
CA VAL A 211 -3.47 6.98 18.30
C VAL A 211 -3.26 7.73 19.63
N GLN A 212 -3.32 9.06 19.61
CA GLN A 212 -3.18 9.88 20.83
C GLN A 212 -4.27 9.58 21.87
N ASN A 213 -5.50 9.35 21.44
CA ASN A 213 -6.59 8.95 22.33
C ASN A 213 -6.37 7.53 22.90
N SER A 214 -5.82 6.61 22.11
CA SER A 214 -5.47 5.26 22.58
C SER A 214 -4.38 5.30 23.65
N GLU A 215 -3.29 6.02 23.41
CA GLU A 215 -2.19 6.23 24.37
C GLU A 215 -2.68 6.90 25.67
N SER A 216 -3.58 7.88 25.55
CA SER A 216 -4.21 8.56 26.69
C SER A 216 -5.12 7.62 27.50
N LEU A 217 -5.90 6.77 26.84
CA LEU A 217 -6.76 5.78 27.50
C LEU A 217 -5.95 4.66 28.16
N GLU A 218 -4.88 4.19 27.52
CA GLU A 218 -3.97 3.19 28.08
C GLU A 218 -3.28 3.72 29.34
N SER A 219 -2.77 4.96 29.29
CA SER A 219 -2.21 5.67 30.46
C SER A 219 -3.24 5.84 31.59
N GLN A 220 -4.50 6.16 31.28
CA GLN A 220 -5.57 6.23 32.28
C GLN A 220 -5.91 4.86 32.88
N VAL A 221 -5.89 3.79 32.07
CA VAL A 221 -6.11 2.42 32.54
C VAL A 221 -5.00 1.98 33.48
N ASP A 222 -3.74 2.29 33.18
CA ASP A 222 -2.61 1.92 34.04
C ASP A 222 -2.53 2.76 35.32
N ASP A 223 -2.88 4.04 35.28
CA ASP A 223 -3.09 4.88 36.47
C ASP A 223 -4.24 4.33 37.35
N LEU A 224 -5.37 3.93 36.75
CA LEU A 224 -6.47 3.30 37.49
C LEU A 224 -6.08 1.95 38.12
N LYS A 225 -5.36 1.08 37.42
CA LYS A 225 -4.80 -0.17 37.98
C LYS A 225 -3.83 0.10 39.13
N SER A 226 -3.00 1.14 39.01
CA SER A 226 -2.04 1.57 40.03
C SER A 226 -2.74 2.07 41.31
N ARG A 227 -3.79 2.88 41.16
CA ARG A 227 -4.61 3.37 42.28
C ARG A 227 -5.42 2.26 42.95
N TYR A 228 -5.91 1.29 42.18
CA TYR A 228 -6.82 0.24 42.63
C TYR A 228 -6.27 -1.15 42.27
N PRO A 229 -5.21 -1.62 42.97
CA PRO A 229 -4.60 -2.92 42.70
C PRO A 229 -5.51 -4.05 43.17
N THR A 230 -6.36 -4.54 42.27
CA THR A 230 -6.97 -5.86 42.37
C THR A 230 -5.97 -6.93 41.93
N GLN A 231 -6.04 -8.10 42.57
CA GLN A 231 -5.16 -9.23 42.29
C GLN A 231 -5.97 -10.46 41.86
N SER A 232 -5.26 -11.44 41.29
CA SER A 232 -5.81 -12.76 40.95
C SER A 232 -4.72 -13.79 41.18
N LEU A 233 -4.58 -14.24 42.43
CA LEU A 233 -3.59 -15.24 42.80
C LEU A 233 -4.06 -16.66 42.48
N PRO A 234 -3.15 -17.60 42.15
CA PRO A 234 -3.50 -19.01 41.98
C PRO A 234 -4.14 -19.60 43.24
N ILE A 235 -5.10 -20.52 43.08
CA ILE A 235 -5.78 -21.14 44.23
C ILE A 235 -4.79 -21.92 45.12
N GLU A 236 -3.72 -22.46 44.51
CA GLU A 236 -2.61 -23.14 45.19
C GLU A 236 -1.91 -22.27 46.25
N HIS A 237 -1.87 -20.94 46.06
CA HIS A 237 -1.33 -20.01 47.08
C HIS A 237 -2.21 -20.04 48.33
N TYR A 238 -3.52 -19.92 48.15
CA TYR A 238 -4.48 -19.92 49.26
C TYR A 238 -4.59 -21.28 49.94
N GLU A 239 -4.54 -22.38 49.18
CA GLU A 239 -4.45 -23.74 49.72
C GLU A 239 -3.26 -23.90 50.66
N GLN A 240 -2.06 -23.49 50.23
CA GLN A 240 -0.86 -23.57 51.07
C GLN A 240 -0.96 -22.70 52.32
N ARG A 241 -1.53 -21.49 52.23
CA ARG A 241 -1.72 -20.61 53.40
C ARG A 241 -2.73 -21.19 54.39
N LEU A 242 -3.85 -21.74 53.91
CA LEU A 242 -4.86 -22.39 54.77
C LEU A 242 -4.31 -23.66 55.43
N SER A 243 -3.54 -24.48 54.70
CA SER A 243 -2.87 -25.66 55.26
C SER A 243 -1.90 -25.29 56.39
N ARG A 244 -1.02 -24.30 56.18
CA ARG A 244 -0.09 -23.81 57.21
C ARG A 244 -0.83 -23.27 58.44
N LEU A 245 -1.93 -22.55 58.24
CA LEU A 245 -2.72 -22.03 59.35
C LEU A 245 -3.41 -23.15 60.13
N ARG A 246 -3.97 -24.18 59.45
CA ARG A 246 -4.49 -25.39 60.10
C ARG A 246 -3.39 -26.08 60.92
N GLU A 247 -2.22 -26.31 60.33
CA GLU A 247 -1.07 -26.95 60.99
C GLU A 247 -0.62 -26.18 62.23
N LYS A 248 -0.59 -24.85 62.18
CA LYS A 248 -0.27 -24.01 63.36
C LYS A 248 -1.34 -24.08 64.45
N ILE A 249 -2.63 -24.07 64.08
CA ILE A 249 -3.75 -24.19 65.04
C ILE A 249 -3.76 -25.58 65.69
N GLN A 250 -3.50 -26.63 64.92
CA GLN A 250 -3.31 -27.99 65.44
C GLN A 250 -2.08 -28.06 66.35
N GLY A 251 -0.95 -27.48 65.94
CA GLY A 251 0.29 -27.46 66.70
C GLY A 251 0.18 -26.72 68.03
N ILE A 252 -0.47 -25.54 68.08
CA ILE A 252 -0.65 -24.81 69.35
C ILE A 252 -1.60 -25.56 70.29
N ALA A 253 -2.71 -26.11 69.76
CA ALA A 253 -3.64 -26.89 70.55
C ALA A 253 -2.97 -28.16 71.11
N GLN A 254 -2.23 -28.89 70.28
CA GLN A 254 -1.51 -30.10 70.70
C GLN A 254 -0.40 -29.78 71.71
N HIS A 255 0.38 -28.71 71.51
CA HIS A 255 1.49 -28.38 72.42
C HIS A 255 1.00 -27.99 73.82
N PHE A 256 -0.01 -27.12 73.92
CA PHE A 256 -0.44 -26.55 75.20
C PHE A 256 -1.60 -27.28 75.88
N LEU A 257 -2.46 -28.01 75.15
CA LEU A 257 -3.66 -28.65 75.72
C LEU A 257 -3.56 -30.19 75.81
N SER A 258 -2.46 -30.80 75.36
CA SER A 258 -2.23 -32.25 75.54
C SER A 258 -2.21 -32.67 77.00
N ASN A 259 -1.60 -31.86 77.87
CA ASN A 259 -1.42 -32.14 79.28
C ASN A 259 -2.19 -31.10 80.09
N LEU A 260 -2.95 -31.54 81.09
CA LEU A 260 -3.58 -30.63 82.05
C LEU A 260 -2.53 -29.96 82.95
N PRO A 261 -2.84 -28.80 83.56
CA PRO A 261 -2.06 -28.29 84.69
C PRO A 261 -2.02 -29.34 85.82
N PRO A 262 -0.93 -29.39 86.60
CA PRO A 262 -0.82 -30.35 87.70
C PRO A 262 -1.90 -30.08 88.77
N ASP A 263 -2.24 -31.11 89.57
CA ASP A 263 -3.38 -31.08 90.52
C ASP A 263 -3.35 -29.93 91.55
N ASN A 264 -2.17 -29.33 91.78
CA ASN A 264 -2.01 -28.15 92.65
C ASN A 264 -2.35 -26.81 91.96
N GLU A 265 -2.54 -26.81 90.64
CA GLU A 265 -2.91 -25.67 89.80
C GLU A 265 -4.33 -25.81 89.21
N LEU A 266 -4.89 -27.02 89.14
CA LEU A 266 -6.20 -27.31 88.54
C LEU A 266 -7.24 -27.82 89.56
N ASN A 267 -8.26 -27.02 89.84
CA ASN A 267 -9.47 -27.49 90.54
C ASN A 267 -10.50 -28.01 89.53
N VAL A 268 -10.47 -29.32 89.23
CA VAL A 268 -11.32 -29.96 88.20
C VAL A 268 -12.81 -29.62 88.34
N GLU A 269 -13.38 -29.67 89.55
CA GLU A 269 -14.81 -29.39 89.78
C GLU A 269 -15.19 -27.91 89.53
N GLU A 270 -14.26 -26.99 89.70
CA GLU A 270 -14.48 -25.54 89.54
C GLU A 270 -14.22 -25.13 88.09
N THR A 271 -13.11 -25.58 87.51
CA THR A 271 -12.76 -25.34 86.11
C THR A 271 -13.80 -25.95 85.16
N GLN A 272 -14.40 -27.11 85.47
CA GLN A 272 -15.50 -27.65 84.65
C GLN A 272 -16.71 -26.70 84.61
N LYS A 273 -17.11 -26.14 85.77
CA LYS A 273 -18.25 -25.22 85.89
C LYS A 273 -17.97 -23.92 85.16
N GLU A 274 -16.76 -23.37 85.31
CA GLU A 274 -16.34 -22.17 84.57
C GLU A 274 -16.34 -22.42 83.06
N LEU A 275 -15.81 -23.55 82.59
CA LEU A 275 -15.82 -23.90 81.16
C LEU A 275 -17.24 -24.07 80.63
N GLN A 276 -18.16 -24.67 81.39
CA GLN A 276 -19.58 -24.74 81.01
C GLN A 276 -20.25 -23.37 80.82
N HIS A 277 -19.80 -22.35 81.55
CA HIS A 277 -20.28 -20.97 81.38
C HIS A 277 -19.55 -20.20 80.26
N LEU A 278 -18.27 -20.46 80.04
CA LEU A 278 -17.43 -19.72 79.09
C LEU A 278 -17.44 -20.30 77.66
N ASN A 279 -17.58 -21.62 77.52
CA ASN A 279 -17.44 -22.32 76.24
C ASN A 279 -18.21 -23.65 76.23
N SER A 280 -19.28 -23.72 75.45
CA SER A 280 -20.18 -24.89 75.36
C SER A 280 -19.54 -26.14 74.76
N ILE A 281 -18.39 -26.05 74.10
CA ILE A 281 -17.63 -27.22 73.62
C ILE A 281 -16.80 -27.79 74.78
N LEU A 282 -15.96 -26.96 75.39
CA LEU A 282 -15.02 -27.40 76.43
C LEU A 282 -15.71 -27.81 77.73
N GLY A 283 -16.83 -27.18 78.10
CA GLY A 283 -17.63 -27.56 79.27
C GLY A 283 -18.28 -28.95 79.19
N MET A 284 -18.23 -29.60 78.02
CA MET A 284 -18.82 -30.92 77.73
C MET A 284 -17.76 -32.03 77.69
N ILE A 285 -16.49 -31.69 77.94
CA ILE A 285 -15.35 -32.61 77.91
C ILE A 285 -14.98 -32.97 79.35
N SER A 286 -14.78 -34.26 79.63
CA SER A 286 -14.17 -34.77 80.85
C SER A 286 -12.78 -34.15 81.05
N LEU A 287 -12.40 -33.71 82.26
CA LEU A 287 -11.03 -33.26 82.56
C LEU A 287 -10.23 -34.42 83.18
N SER A 288 -9.90 -35.40 82.35
CA SER A 288 -9.12 -36.58 82.73
C SER A 288 -7.79 -36.66 81.96
N ALA A 289 -6.92 -37.58 82.39
CA ALA A 289 -5.68 -37.90 81.70
C ALA A 289 -5.86 -38.96 80.58
N SER A 290 -7.10 -39.32 80.21
CA SER A 290 -7.35 -40.32 79.17
C SER A 290 -7.00 -39.82 77.76
N ALA A 291 -6.76 -40.77 76.85
CA ALA A 291 -6.60 -40.53 75.43
C ALA A 291 -7.77 -39.72 74.84
N THR A 292 -8.99 -40.16 75.13
CA THR A 292 -10.26 -39.59 74.69
C THR A 292 -10.43 -38.14 75.17
N SER A 293 -10.23 -37.91 76.46
CA SER A 293 -10.32 -36.59 77.09
C SER A 293 -9.26 -35.61 76.56
N LYS A 294 -8.01 -36.08 76.40
CA LYS A 294 -6.91 -35.33 75.78
C LYS A 294 -7.23 -34.95 74.33
N PHE A 295 -7.66 -35.91 73.52
CA PHE A 295 -8.03 -35.69 72.12
C PHE A 295 -9.14 -34.65 72.00
N LEU A 296 -10.22 -34.80 72.77
CA LEU A 296 -11.33 -33.84 72.75
C LEU A 296 -10.90 -32.45 73.22
N ARG A 297 -10.04 -32.32 74.26
CA ARG A 297 -9.52 -31.00 74.68
C ARG A 297 -8.75 -30.30 73.56
N ILE A 298 -7.86 -31.02 72.88
CA ILE A 298 -7.08 -30.49 71.75
C ILE A 298 -8.04 -30.01 70.65
N SER A 299 -9.00 -30.86 70.26
CA SER A 299 -9.95 -30.56 69.18
C SER A 299 -10.94 -29.45 69.55
N GLY A 300 -11.42 -29.41 70.80
CA GLY A 300 -12.24 -28.31 71.32
C GLY A 300 -11.49 -26.97 71.37
N ALA A 301 -10.18 -26.99 71.64
CA ALA A 301 -9.32 -25.82 71.56
C ALA A 301 -9.11 -25.36 70.10
N GLN A 302 -8.86 -26.28 69.15
CA GLN A 302 -8.81 -25.96 67.72
C GLN A 302 -10.13 -25.30 67.27
N SER A 303 -11.27 -25.89 67.61
CA SER A 303 -12.60 -25.35 67.27
C SER A 303 -12.85 -23.98 67.88
N THR A 304 -12.44 -23.76 69.13
CA THR A 304 -12.52 -22.46 69.82
C THR A 304 -11.67 -21.39 69.11
N ILE A 305 -10.43 -21.72 68.73
CA ILE A 305 -9.53 -20.80 68.01
C ILE A 305 -10.11 -20.47 66.62
N VAL A 306 -10.57 -21.47 65.87
CA VAL A 306 -11.12 -21.28 64.52
C VAL A 306 -12.43 -20.50 64.54
N HIS A 307 -13.32 -20.74 65.51
CA HIS A 307 -14.56 -19.98 65.65
C HIS A 307 -14.30 -18.52 66.03
N ALA A 308 -13.30 -18.26 66.88
CA ALA A 308 -12.86 -16.90 67.20
C ALA A 308 -12.23 -16.20 65.97
N ILE A 309 -11.37 -16.90 65.20
CA ILE A 309 -10.81 -16.35 63.95
C ILE A 309 -11.93 -15.98 62.96
N HIS A 310 -12.94 -16.84 62.80
CA HIS A 310 -14.10 -16.56 61.97
C HIS A 310 -14.82 -15.29 62.43
N LYS A 311 -15.21 -15.24 63.71
CA LYS A 311 -15.99 -14.14 64.30
C LYS A 311 -15.24 -12.80 64.29
N CYS A 312 -13.92 -12.83 64.49
CA CYS A 312 -13.09 -11.64 64.63
C CYS A 312 -12.44 -11.17 63.33
N PHE A 313 -12.16 -12.03 62.35
CA PHE A 313 -11.37 -11.66 61.17
C PHE A 313 -12.01 -12.06 59.85
N TRP A 314 -12.48 -13.31 59.71
CA TRP A 314 -13.07 -13.80 58.45
C TRP A 314 -14.56 -13.49 58.32
N GLN A 315 -14.95 -12.25 58.63
CA GLN A 315 -16.30 -11.73 58.37
C GLN A 315 -16.30 -10.83 57.13
N PRO A 316 -17.31 -10.93 56.25
CA PRO A 316 -17.56 -9.94 55.20
C PRO A 316 -17.59 -8.53 55.81
N PHE A 317 -16.82 -7.60 55.23
CA PHE A 317 -16.77 -6.20 55.64
C PHE A 317 -16.40 -5.96 57.12
N TYR A 318 -15.60 -6.85 57.73
CA TYR A 318 -15.05 -6.64 59.05
C TYR A 318 -14.19 -5.36 59.14
N VAL A 319 -14.36 -4.62 60.24
CA VAL A 319 -13.53 -3.46 60.61
C VAL A 319 -12.96 -3.69 62.01
N ILE A 320 -11.63 -3.62 62.12
CA ILE A 320 -10.89 -3.82 63.38
C ILE A 320 -11.37 -2.80 64.43
N GLY A 321 -11.70 -3.29 65.62
CA GLY A 321 -12.12 -2.47 66.77
C GLY A 321 -13.55 -1.95 66.74
N LYS A 322 -14.30 -2.09 65.63
CA LYS A 322 -15.73 -1.72 65.58
C LYS A 322 -16.51 -2.57 64.56
N PRO A 323 -17.11 -3.70 64.96
CA PRO A 323 -17.92 -4.51 64.05
C PRO A 323 -19.12 -3.71 63.53
N LEU A 324 -19.46 -3.91 62.25
CA LEU A 324 -20.63 -3.31 61.62
C LEU A 324 -21.93 -3.93 62.18
N PRO A 325 -23.05 -3.18 62.17
CA PRO A 325 -24.37 -3.76 62.45
C PRO A 325 -24.67 -4.94 61.49
N PRO A 326 -25.30 -6.04 61.96
CA PRO A 326 -25.60 -7.19 61.10
C PRO A 326 -26.39 -6.84 59.84
N GLU A 327 -27.30 -5.88 59.94
CA GLU A 327 -28.09 -5.32 58.84
C GLU A 327 -27.19 -4.69 57.76
N THR A 328 -26.18 -3.91 58.15
CA THR A 328 -25.21 -3.30 57.23
C THR A 328 -24.36 -4.37 56.55
N THR A 329 -23.86 -5.35 57.31
CA THR A 329 -23.08 -6.47 56.77
C THR A 329 -23.91 -7.30 55.78
N ALA A 330 -25.20 -7.53 56.07
CA ALA A 330 -26.11 -8.23 55.18
C ALA A 330 -26.36 -7.46 53.86
N VAL A 331 -26.60 -6.15 53.91
CA VAL A 331 -26.75 -5.30 52.71
C VAL A 331 -25.48 -5.29 51.87
N LEU A 332 -24.31 -5.13 52.49
CA LEU A 332 -23.03 -5.17 51.76
C LEU A 332 -22.80 -6.55 51.11
N SER A 333 -23.14 -7.64 51.80
CA SER A 333 -23.04 -9.00 51.27
C SER A 333 -24.00 -9.25 50.10
N GLN A 334 -25.21 -8.66 50.12
CA GLN A 334 -26.14 -8.72 48.99
C GLN A 334 -25.60 -7.96 47.76
N ILE A 335 -24.93 -6.82 47.97
CA ILE A 335 -24.28 -6.08 46.87
C ILE A 335 -23.12 -6.91 46.29
N THR A 336 -22.29 -7.56 47.13
CA THR A 336 -21.27 -8.51 46.67
C THR A 336 -21.89 -9.58 45.78
N GLN A 337 -22.98 -10.23 46.23
CA GLN A 337 -23.63 -11.32 45.48
C GLN A 337 -24.25 -10.84 44.16
N ALA A 338 -24.86 -9.65 44.14
CA ALA A 338 -25.43 -9.07 42.93
C ALA A 338 -24.33 -8.73 41.89
N LEU A 339 -23.27 -8.05 42.31
CA LEU A 339 -22.15 -7.71 41.43
C LEU A 339 -21.40 -8.96 40.93
N ALA A 340 -21.23 -9.96 41.80
CA ALA A 340 -20.63 -11.25 41.45
C ALA A 340 -21.39 -12.01 40.34
N GLY A 341 -22.69 -11.77 40.21
CA GLY A 341 -23.53 -12.32 39.13
C GLY A 341 -23.45 -11.55 37.82
N GLU A 342 -22.99 -10.31 37.83
CA GLU A 342 -22.81 -9.47 36.64
C GLU A 342 -21.37 -9.52 36.11
N ASP A 343 -20.40 -9.19 36.97
CA ASP A 343 -18.97 -9.10 36.63
C ASP A 343 -18.11 -9.21 37.91
N ARG A 344 -17.27 -10.25 37.95
CA ARG A 344 -16.37 -10.55 39.08
C ARG A 344 -15.30 -9.49 39.31
N HIS A 345 -14.81 -8.84 38.25
CA HIS A 345 -13.83 -7.77 38.41
C HIS A 345 -14.49 -6.53 39.03
N LYS A 346 -15.72 -6.18 38.62
CA LYS A 346 -16.51 -5.11 39.28
C LYS A 346 -16.77 -5.42 40.75
N GLU A 347 -17.16 -6.65 41.08
CA GLU A 347 -17.35 -7.09 42.46
C GLU A 347 -16.08 -6.94 43.28
N SER A 348 -14.94 -7.48 42.81
CA SER A 348 -13.67 -7.39 43.54
C SER A 348 -13.20 -5.95 43.77
N LEU A 349 -13.38 -5.08 42.77
CA LEU A 349 -13.05 -3.66 42.88
C LEU A 349 -13.98 -2.95 43.86
N TRP A 350 -15.29 -3.20 43.79
CA TRP A 350 -16.26 -2.62 44.71
C TRP A 350 -16.01 -3.09 46.16
N ARG A 351 -15.75 -4.39 46.37
CA ARG A 351 -15.43 -4.96 47.69
C ARG A 351 -14.14 -4.36 48.23
N PHE A 352 -13.09 -4.25 47.42
CA PHE A 352 -11.84 -3.58 47.80
C PHE A 352 -12.07 -2.11 48.20
N LEU A 353 -12.83 -1.35 47.40
CA LEU A 353 -13.16 0.05 47.69
C LEU A 353 -14.02 0.20 48.95
N ALA A 354 -14.97 -0.70 49.18
CA ALA A 354 -15.78 -0.75 50.39
C ALA A 354 -14.91 -1.03 51.63
N PHE A 355 -14.03 -2.04 51.58
CA PHE A 355 -13.04 -2.27 52.65
C PHE A 355 -12.15 -1.03 52.87
N LYS A 356 -11.60 -0.43 51.81
CA LYS A 356 -10.80 0.81 51.87
C LYS A 356 -11.52 2.00 52.50
N GLY A 357 -12.84 2.13 52.30
CA GLY A 357 -13.67 3.19 52.87
C GLY A 357 -14.13 2.91 54.31
N LEU A 358 -14.19 1.63 54.69
CA LEU A 358 -14.57 1.17 56.03
C LEU A 358 -13.36 1.05 56.98
N GLU A 359 -12.17 0.80 56.44
CA GLU A 359 -10.91 0.75 57.19
C GLU A 359 -10.55 2.14 57.74
N THR A 360 -10.75 2.32 59.05
CA THR A 360 -10.07 3.39 59.78
C THR A 360 -8.55 3.19 59.72
N PRO A 361 -7.73 4.26 59.69
CA PRO A 361 -6.27 4.17 59.72
C PRO A 361 -5.74 3.81 61.12
N THR A 362 -6.14 2.63 61.62
CA THR A 362 -5.64 2.00 62.83
C THR A 362 -4.53 1.02 62.48
N SER A 363 -3.36 1.14 63.12
CA SER A 363 -2.20 0.30 62.82
C SER A 363 -2.53 -1.19 63.06
N PRO A 364 -2.15 -2.11 62.15
CA PRO A 364 -2.35 -3.55 62.32
C PRO A 364 -1.53 -4.16 63.47
N GLN A 365 -0.80 -3.36 64.25
CA GLN A 365 0.11 -3.80 65.30
C GLN A 365 -0.56 -4.01 66.68
N ASN A 366 -1.74 -3.42 66.90
CA ASN A 366 -2.49 -3.50 68.16
C ASN A 366 -3.56 -4.62 68.16
N ILE A 367 -3.17 -5.83 67.74
CA ILE A 367 -4.00 -7.02 68.00
C ILE A 367 -3.85 -7.37 69.49
N HIS A 368 -4.84 -7.00 70.29
CA HIS A 368 -4.97 -7.44 71.67
C HIS A 368 -5.58 -8.85 71.65
N VAL A 369 -4.78 -9.88 71.94
CA VAL A 369 -5.22 -11.29 71.93
C VAL A 369 -6.45 -11.50 72.85
N GLU A 370 -6.50 -10.74 73.95
CA GLU A 370 -7.61 -10.62 74.89
C GLU A 370 -8.97 -10.34 74.21
N GLU A 371 -9.01 -9.52 73.15
CA GLU A 371 -10.24 -9.15 72.43
C GLU A 371 -10.89 -10.34 71.70
N THR A 372 -10.14 -11.42 71.45
CA THR A 372 -10.70 -12.65 70.86
C THR A 372 -11.42 -13.54 71.87
N GLY A 373 -11.22 -13.30 73.17
CA GLY A 373 -11.73 -14.15 74.26
C GLY A 373 -11.05 -15.53 74.38
N ILE A 374 -10.21 -15.93 73.41
CA ILE A 374 -9.57 -17.26 73.36
C ILE A 374 -8.72 -17.51 74.61
N THR A 375 -7.91 -16.53 75.03
CA THR A 375 -7.03 -16.65 76.22
C THR A 375 -7.83 -16.89 77.50
N GLY A 376 -8.90 -16.13 77.73
CA GLY A 376 -9.74 -16.27 78.93
C GLY A 376 -10.42 -17.63 79.06
N VAL A 377 -10.63 -18.34 77.95
CA VAL A 377 -11.14 -19.72 77.93
C VAL A 377 -10.00 -20.74 78.09
N LEU A 378 -8.97 -20.67 77.23
CA LEU A 378 -7.97 -21.73 77.11
C LEU A 378 -6.90 -21.69 78.20
N GLN A 379 -6.56 -20.54 78.78
CA GLN A 379 -5.56 -20.45 79.85
C GLN A 379 -5.91 -21.29 81.09
N ARG A 380 -7.20 -21.57 81.34
CA ARG A 380 -7.63 -22.44 82.45
C ARG A 380 -7.23 -23.90 82.28
N LEU A 381 -6.89 -24.31 81.05
CA LEU A 381 -6.46 -25.67 80.69
C LEU A 381 -4.95 -25.76 80.40
N ILE A 382 -4.20 -24.67 80.62
CA ILE A 382 -2.76 -24.56 80.30
C ILE A 382 -2.00 -24.25 81.60
N PRO A 383 -0.86 -24.91 81.88
CA PRO A 383 -0.04 -24.59 83.06
C PRO A 383 0.39 -23.12 83.10
N ALA A 384 0.43 -22.51 84.29
CA ALA A 384 0.65 -21.05 84.42
C ALA A 384 1.99 -20.57 83.83
N LYS A 385 3.03 -21.42 83.90
CA LYS A 385 4.35 -21.19 83.30
C LYS A 385 4.32 -21.03 81.76
N ASP A 386 3.33 -21.60 81.10
CA ASP A 386 3.25 -21.72 79.64
C ASP A 386 2.33 -20.66 79.01
N HIS A 387 1.54 -19.92 79.82
CA HIS A 387 0.57 -18.90 79.37
C HIS A 387 1.16 -17.87 78.42
N ARG A 388 2.36 -17.33 78.72
CA ARG A 388 3.04 -16.34 77.87
C ARG A 388 3.49 -16.92 76.53
N ALA A 389 3.92 -18.18 76.50
CA ALA A 389 4.32 -18.85 75.26
C ALA A 389 3.09 -19.13 74.38
N PHE A 390 1.98 -19.53 75.00
CA PHE A 390 0.68 -19.68 74.34
C PHE A 390 0.18 -18.36 73.74
N GLU A 391 0.24 -17.25 74.48
CA GLU A 391 -0.15 -15.91 73.98
C GLU A 391 0.66 -15.48 72.75
N VAL A 392 1.97 -15.72 72.74
CA VAL A 392 2.84 -15.41 71.60
C VAL A 392 2.48 -16.26 70.38
N GLY A 393 2.38 -17.58 70.54
CA GLY A 393 2.00 -18.47 69.44
C GLY A 393 0.60 -18.18 68.90
N LEU A 394 -0.35 -17.83 69.77
CA LEU A 394 -1.70 -17.44 69.37
C LEU A 394 -1.66 -16.12 68.59
N LYS A 395 -0.90 -15.11 69.04
CA LYS A 395 -0.74 -13.85 68.30
C LYS A 395 -0.20 -14.06 66.88
N GLU A 396 0.75 -14.98 66.69
CA GLU A 396 1.26 -15.32 65.35
C GLU A 396 0.17 -15.94 64.45
N ILE A 397 -0.65 -16.85 64.99
CA ILE A 397 -1.79 -17.45 64.28
C ILE A 397 -2.82 -16.37 63.88
N LEU A 398 -3.16 -15.47 64.80
CA LEU A 398 -4.09 -14.38 64.51
C LEU A 398 -3.55 -13.42 63.44
N GLN A 399 -2.26 -13.07 63.50
CA GLN A 399 -1.61 -12.24 62.49
C GLN A 399 -1.59 -12.90 61.11
N GLU A 400 -1.38 -14.22 61.05
CA GLU A 400 -1.44 -14.98 59.80
C GLU A 400 -2.87 -15.06 59.23
N ALA A 401 -3.87 -15.24 60.09
CA ALA A 401 -5.28 -15.22 59.69
C ALA A 401 -5.75 -13.86 59.16
N ILE A 402 -5.27 -12.76 59.77
CA ILE A 402 -5.53 -11.38 59.31
C ILE A 402 -4.85 -11.11 57.97
N THR A 403 -3.55 -11.39 57.85
CA THR A 403 -2.82 -11.15 56.58
C THR A 403 -3.33 -12.01 55.43
N PHE A 404 -3.86 -13.20 55.72
CA PHE A 404 -4.59 -14.02 54.75
C PHE A 404 -5.89 -13.34 54.32
N TRP A 405 -6.70 -12.85 55.27
CA TRP A 405 -7.93 -12.13 54.96
C TRP A 405 -7.70 -10.84 54.17
N ASP A 406 -6.65 -10.07 54.52
CA ASP A 406 -6.28 -8.83 53.83
C ASP A 406 -5.85 -9.02 52.36
N GLU A 407 -5.24 -10.17 52.03
CA GLU A 407 -5.02 -10.57 50.64
C GLU A 407 -6.35 -10.88 49.94
N LEU A 408 -7.25 -11.63 50.59
CA LEU A 408 -8.56 -11.96 50.02
C LEU A 408 -9.42 -10.73 49.73
N LYS A 409 -9.35 -9.68 50.56
CA LYS A 409 -10.07 -8.40 50.33
C LYS A 409 -9.82 -7.78 48.95
N ARG A 410 -8.69 -8.10 48.30
CA ARG A 410 -8.23 -7.51 47.04
C ARG A 410 -8.30 -8.46 45.85
N ASP A 411 -8.60 -9.74 46.10
CA ASP A 411 -8.57 -10.76 45.06
C ASP A 411 -9.91 -10.88 44.32
N SER A 412 -9.80 -11.19 43.02
CA SER A 412 -10.92 -11.48 42.12
C SER A 412 -11.60 -12.83 42.39
N CYS A 413 -10.94 -13.75 43.10
CA CYS A 413 -11.55 -14.99 43.55
C CYS A 413 -12.45 -14.73 44.77
N LEU A 414 -13.74 -15.08 44.66
CA LEU A 414 -14.62 -15.12 45.82
C LEU A 414 -14.39 -16.42 46.60
N ILE A 415 -14.20 -16.30 47.91
CA ILE A 415 -14.06 -17.44 48.82
C ILE A 415 -15.20 -17.47 49.82
N GLU A 416 -15.82 -18.65 49.98
CA GLU A 416 -16.82 -18.94 51.00
C GLU A 416 -16.21 -19.89 52.04
N PHE A 417 -16.45 -19.60 53.33
CA PHE A 417 -16.03 -20.44 54.45
C PHE A 417 -17.27 -21.06 55.09
N ASP A 418 -17.30 -22.38 55.13
CA ASP A 418 -18.35 -23.17 55.76
C ASP A 418 -17.82 -23.73 57.10
N PHE A 419 -18.42 -23.27 58.19
CA PHE A 419 -18.09 -23.64 59.58
C PHE A 419 -19.14 -24.58 60.20
N GLN A 420 -20.10 -25.07 59.42
CA GLN A 420 -21.22 -25.88 59.92
C GLN A 420 -21.10 -27.31 59.39
N PRO A 421 -20.20 -28.14 59.96
CA PRO A 421 -20.14 -29.54 59.61
C PRO A 421 -21.50 -30.20 59.88
N PRO A 422 -22.00 -31.03 58.95
CA PRO A 422 -23.24 -31.77 59.17
C PRO A 422 -23.08 -32.78 60.32
N SER A 423 -24.18 -33.32 60.82
CA SER A 423 -24.19 -34.27 61.95
C SER A 423 -23.39 -35.56 61.68
N LEU A 424 -23.27 -35.95 60.41
CA LEU A 424 -22.54 -37.12 59.92
C LEU A 424 -21.58 -36.70 58.80
N CYS A 425 -20.50 -37.48 58.61
CA CYS A 425 -19.50 -37.17 57.59
C CYS A 425 -20.09 -37.14 56.16
N SER A 426 -19.67 -36.18 55.34
CA SER A 426 -20.26 -35.91 54.02
C SER A 426 -19.24 -35.31 53.04
N PRO A 427 -19.52 -35.29 51.71
CA PRO A 427 -18.60 -34.78 50.71
C PRO A 427 -18.14 -33.33 50.96
N GLY A 428 -16.82 -33.14 51.03
CA GLY A 428 -16.19 -31.86 51.35
C GLY A 428 -15.92 -31.63 52.84
N TRP A 429 -16.09 -32.66 53.68
CA TRP A 429 -15.60 -32.70 55.05
C TRP A 429 -14.77 -33.96 55.29
N VAL A 430 -13.84 -33.89 56.24
CA VAL A 430 -12.95 -34.98 56.69
C VAL A 430 -13.10 -35.11 58.21
N THR A 431 -13.24 -36.34 58.68
CA THR A 431 -13.22 -36.67 60.11
C THR A 431 -11.79 -36.57 60.65
N GLU A 432 -11.62 -35.92 61.80
CA GLU A 432 -10.41 -36.10 62.62
C GLU A 432 -10.71 -37.22 63.63
N ASP A 433 -9.97 -38.33 63.55
CA ASP A 433 -10.15 -39.50 64.39
C ASP A 433 -9.05 -39.62 65.45
N CYS A 434 -9.38 -40.23 66.59
CA CYS A 434 -8.41 -40.47 67.66
C CYS A 434 -7.69 -41.81 67.42
N SER A 435 -6.46 -41.78 66.90
CA SER A 435 -5.67 -42.99 66.61
C SER A 435 -5.36 -43.84 67.85
N GLU A 436 -5.46 -43.27 69.06
CA GLU A 436 -5.32 -44.01 70.33
C GLU A 436 -6.59 -44.85 70.66
N LEU A 437 -7.66 -44.77 69.85
CA LEU A 437 -8.96 -45.46 70.03
C LEU A 437 -9.30 -46.46 68.90
N GLU A 438 -8.36 -46.78 68.02
CA GLU A 438 -8.51 -47.88 67.05
C GLU A 438 -8.27 -49.25 67.73
N ASP A 439 -8.75 -50.35 67.13
CA ASP A 439 -8.58 -51.74 67.60
C ASP A 439 -9.31 -52.25 68.88
N ILE A 440 -10.58 -51.86 69.10
CA ILE A 440 -11.53 -52.75 69.80
C ILE A 440 -12.86 -52.80 69.04
N SER A 441 -13.22 -53.98 68.52
CA SER A 441 -14.52 -54.23 67.88
C SER A 441 -15.63 -54.34 68.93
N MET A 442 -16.05 -53.21 69.51
CA MET A 442 -17.24 -53.19 70.36
C MET A 442 -18.49 -53.26 69.50
N LYS A 443 -19.33 -54.27 69.77
CA LYS A 443 -20.73 -54.22 69.36
C LYS A 443 -21.39 -53.08 70.13
N VAL A 444 -21.80 -52.03 69.43
CA VAL A 444 -22.68 -51.01 69.99
C VAL A 444 -24.05 -51.67 70.15
N GLU A 445 -24.39 -52.06 71.38
CA GLU A 445 -25.77 -52.40 71.72
C GLU A 445 -26.54 -51.07 71.85
N GLU A 446 -27.54 -50.86 70.98
CA GLU A 446 -28.39 -49.67 70.93
C GLU A 446 -29.39 -49.60 72.12
N GLU A 447 -28.94 -49.85 73.35
CA GLU A 447 -29.78 -49.91 74.55
C GLU A 447 -29.28 -49.02 75.71
N SER A 448 -29.19 -47.70 75.46
CA SER A 448 -29.41 -46.71 76.53
C SER A 448 -30.07 -45.45 75.97
N GLY A 449 -31.33 -45.22 76.35
CA GLY A 449 -32.15 -44.09 75.89
C GLY A 449 -31.80 -42.73 76.51
N ASP A 450 -30.54 -42.49 76.88
CA ASP A 450 -30.07 -41.19 77.36
C ASP A 450 -29.36 -40.47 76.21
N GLN A 451 -29.97 -39.41 75.70
CA GLN A 451 -29.48 -38.69 74.51
C GLN A 451 -28.11 -38.08 74.80
N SER A 452 -27.16 -38.25 73.88
CA SER A 452 -25.82 -37.67 74.00
C SER A 452 -25.93 -36.17 74.27
N LYS A 453 -25.33 -35.71 75.39
CA LYS A 453 -25.29 -34.28 75.74
C LYS A 453 -24.65 -33.45 74.60
N ILE A 454 -23.79 -34.08 73.78
CA ILE A 454 -23.23 -33.54 72.54
C ILE A 454 -24.20 -33.81 71.37
N GLN A 455 -24.69 -32.74 70.75
CA GLN A 455 -25.70 -32.78 69.67
C GLN A 455 -25.23 -32.16 68.35
N GLN A 456 -23.99 -31.66 68.29
CA GLN A 456 -23.45 -30.92 67.14
C GLN A 456 -22.01 -31.33 66.86
N SER A 457 -21.70 -31.52 65.57
CA SER A 457 -20.34 -31.77 65.09
C SER A 457 -19.44 -30.55 65.32
N TRP A 458 -18.18 -30.75 65.69
CA TRP A 458 -17.24 -29.67 66.00
C TRP A 458 -16.37 -29.36 64.79
N CYS A 459 -16.46 -28.14 64.28
CA CYS A 459 -15.59 -27.65 63.21
C CYS A 459 -14.17 -27.43 63.74
N LEU A 460 -13.20 -28.21 63.28
CA LEU A 460 -11.77 -28.04 63.61
C LEU A 460 -11.07 -27.11 62.61
N PHE A 461 -11.52 -27.12 61.35
CA PHE A 461 -11.11 -26.17 60.33
C PHE A 461 -12.23 -26.06 59.26
N PRO A 462 -12.59 -24.86 58.77
CA PRO A 462 -13.72 -24.71 57.87
C PRO A 462 -13.46 -25.41 56.53
N LYS A 463 -14.55 -25.85 55.91
CA LYS A 463 -14.58 -26.18 54.49
C LYS A 463 -14.48 -24.89 53.70
N VAL A 464 -13.57 -24.83 52.72
CA VAL A 464 -13.30 -23.60 51.97
C VAL A 464 -13.62 -23.81 50.50
N VAL A 465 -14.42 -22.89 49.95
CA VAL A 465 -14.90 -22.95 48.58
C VAL A 465 -14.38 -21.76 47.80
N PHE A 466 -13.72 -22.04 46.69
CA PHE A 466 -13.17 -21.06 45.76
C PHE A 466 -14.05 -20.93 44.53
N HIS A 467 -14.39 -19.70 44.18
CA HIS A 467 -15.09 -19.31 42.96
C HIS A 467 -14.14 -18.44 42.13
N PRO A 468 -13.20 -19.04 41.38
CA PRO A 468 -12.32 -18.31 40.45
C PRO A 468 -13.11 -17.70 39.28
N VAL A 469 -12.58 -16.65 38.66
CA VAL A 469 -13.22 -15.94 37.54
C VAL A 469 -13.41 -16.84 36.32
N ASP A 470 -12.33 -17.47 35.85
CA ASP A 470 -12.29 -18.28 34.62
C ASP A 470 -12.21 -19.80 34.88
N GLY A 471 -12.59 -20.26 36.08
CA GLY A 471 -12.32 -21.62 36.53
C GLY A 471 -13.55 -22.37 37.07
N LYS A 472 -13.39 -23.68 37.23
CA LYS A 472 -14.37 -24.48 37.99
C LYS A 472 -14.24 -24.20 39.48
N LYS A 473 -15.38 -24.18 40.18
CA LYS A 473 -15.45 -24.13 41.66
C LYS A 473 -14.56 -25.22 42.26
N ARG A 474 -13.61 -24.83 43.12
CA ARG A 474 -12.70 -25.73 43.83
C ARG A 474 -13.07 -25.75 45.31
N ILE A 475 -12.91 -26.90 45.95
CA ILE A 475 -13.32 -27.12 47.35
C ILE A 475 -12.14 -27.74 48.09
N ILE A 476 -11.63 -27.03 49.10
CA ILE A 476 -10.79 -27.62 50.14
C ILE A 476 -11.73 -28.25 51.17
N PRO A 477 -11.58 -29.54 51.50
CA PRO A 477 -12.41 -30.17 52.50
C PRO A 477 -12.17 -29.55 53.88
N GLY A 478 -13.24 -29.33 54.63
CA GLY A 478 -13.16 -28.93 56.03
C GLY A 478 -12.77 -30.12 56.92
N CYS A 479 -12.40 -29.84 58.16
CA CYS A 479 -12.06 -30.86 59.15
C CYS A 479 -12.99 -30.74 60.37
N ALA A 480 -13.53 -31.86 60.85
CA ALA A 480 -14.49 -31.88 61.95
C ALA A 480 -14.43 -33.17 62.78
N ILE A 481 -14.97 -33.11 64.01
CA ILE A 481 -15.41 -34.30 64.76
C ILE A 481 -16.93 -34.39 64.64
N PHE A 482 -17.42 -35.54 64.18
CA PHE A 482 -18.86 -35.79 63.97
C PHE A 482 -19.53 -36.38 65.20
N VAL A 483 -20.87 -36.23 65.30
CA VAL A 483 -21.64 -36.62 66.50
C VAL A 483 -21.56 -38.13 66.78
N ASP A 484 -21.35 -38.93 65.73
CA ASP A 484 -21.14 -40.39 65.76
C ASP A 484 -19.69 -40.80 66.08
N SER A 485 -18.78 -39.86 66.37
CA SER A 485 -17.41 -40.18 66.75
C SER A 485 -17.34 -40.96 68.07
N ARG A 486 -16.58 -42.07 68.05
CA ARG A 486 -16.25 -42.88 69.22
C ARG A 486 -15.76 -42.04 70.41
N ALA A 487 -15.01 -40.96 70.14
CA ALA A 487 -14.49 -40.09 71.18
C ALA A 487 -15.59 -39.39 72.00
N PHE A 488 -16.74 -39.04 71.38
CA PHE A 488 -17.87 -38.45 72.09
C PHE A 488 -18.57 -39.47 72.99
N TYR A 489 -18.79 -40.70 72.51
CA TYR A 489 -19.40 -41.77 73.31
C TYR A 489 -18.57 -42.09 74.56
N GLU A 490 -17.26 -42.32 74.39
CA GLU A 490 -16.37 -42.63 75.52
C GLU A 490 -16.24 -41.47 76.52
N ASN A 491 -16.29 -40.22 76.04
CA ASN A 491 -16.31 -39.05 76.91
C ASN A 491 -17.62 -38.94 77.72
N CYS A 492 -18.76 -39.27 77.14
CA CYS A 492 -20.02 -39.38 77.89
C CYS A 492 -19.93 -40.47 78.97
N ASP A 493 -19.31 -41.62 78.67
CA ASP A 493 -19.08 -42.69 79.65
C ASP A 493 -18.03 -42.33 80.73
N GLU A 494 -17.02 -41.52 80.43
CA GLU A 494 -16.14 -40.93 81.43
C GLU A 494 -16.89 -40.01 82.39
N ILE A 495 -17.66 -39.05 81.84
CA ILE A 495 -18.44 -38.10 82.64
C ILE A 495 -19.41 -38.85 83.55
N ARG A 496 -20.13 -39.85 83.01
CA ARG A 496 -21.06 -40.69 83.78
C ARG A 496 -20.37 -41.45 84.90
N ARG A 497 -19.23 -42.11 84.64
CA ARG A 497 -18.43 -42.79 85.67
C ARG A 497 -17.98 -41.81 86.76
N HIS A 498 -17.54 -40.61 86.39
CA HIS A 498 -17.09 -39.62 87.36
C HIS A 498 -18.25 -39.03 88.19
N GLU A 499 -19.40 -38.77 87.58
CA GLU A 499 -20.64 -38.38 88.27
C GLU A 499 -21.09 -39.49 89.27
N GLU A 500 -21.00 -40.77 88.89
CA GLU A 500 -21.28 -41.93 89.75
C GLU A 500 -20.28 -42.05 90.93
N GLU A 501 -18.98 -41.89 90.68
CA GLU A 501 -17.93 -41.87 91.71
C GLU A 501 -18.16 -40.75 92.74
N ILE A 502 -18.38 -39.52 92.26
CA ILE A 502 -18.69 -38.36 93.12
C ILE A 502 -19.96 -38.62 93.94
N ALA A 503 -21.02 -39.16 93.33
CA ALA A 503 -22.25 -39.50 94.03
C ALA A 503 -22.02 -40.57 95.10
N GLN A 504 -21.17 -41.57 94.84
CA GLN A 504 -20.84 -42.63 95.78
C GLN A 504 -19.96 -42.12 96.94
N VAL A 505 -18.98 -41.25 96.68
CA VAL A 505 -18.18 -40.57 97.70
C VAL A 505 -19.08 -39.71 98.61
N ARG A 506 -20.00 -38.92 98.02
CA ARG A 506 -21.00 -38.13 98.77
C ARG A 506 -21.90 -39.02 99.64
N LYS A 507 -22.42 -40.15 99.11
CA LYS A 507 -23.20 -41.14 99.89
C LYS A 507 -22.39 -41.73 101.05
N ASN A 508 -21.10 -42.01 100.86
CA ASN A 508 -20.22 -42.58 101.88
C ASN A 508 -19.84 -41.57 102.97
N LEU A 509 -19.68 -40.29 102.63
CA LEU A 509 -19.49 -39.20 103.59
C LEU A 509 -20.72 -39.03 104.50
N VAL A 510 -21.92 -39.02 103.93
CA VAL A 510 -23.20 -38.90 104.68
C VAL A 510 -23.46 -40.14 105.56
N ARG A 511 -22.93 -41.31 105.20
CA ARG A 511 -23.11 -42.57 105.95
C ARG A 511 -22.11 -42.80 107.09
N ARG A 512 -21.10 -41.94 107.31
CA ARG A 512 -20.25 -42.05 108.50
C ARG A 512 -21.07 -41.67 109.75
N PRO A 513 -21.28 -42.59 110.71
CA PRO A 513 -21.98 -42.24 111.94
C PRO A 513 -21.15 -41.20 112.71
N THR A 514 -21.81 -40.14 113.18
CA THR A 514 -21.23 -39.31 114.24
C THR A 514 -21.06 -40.18 115.47
N LEU A 515 -19.83 -40.63 115.72
CA LEU A 515 -19.43 -41.26 116.98
C LEU A 515 -19.68 -40.25 118.10
N ARG A 516 -20.84 -40.41 118.73
CA ARG A 516 -21.36 -39.54 119.78
C ARG A 516 -20.42 -39.61 120.97
N GLY A 517 -19.54 -38.60 121.10
CA GLY A 517 -18.60 -38.47 122.21
C GLY A 517 -19.34 -38.64 123.53
N GLY A 518 -18.91 -39.62 124.33
CA GLY A 518 -19.55 -39.94 125.60
C GLY A 518 -19.47 -38.76 126.55
N ALA A 519 -20.57 -38.44 127.20
CA ALA A 519 -20.59 -37.45 128.27
C ALA A 519 -19.87 -38.02 129.51
N THR A 520 -18.63 -37.60 129.75
CA THR A 520 -18.00 -37.71 131.07
C THR A 520 -18.32 -36.48 131.89
N SER A 521 -19.40 -36.57 132.67
CA SER A 521 -19.62 -35.70 133.81
C SER A 521 -18.48 -35.89 134.82
N LEU A 522 -17.71 -34.85 135.08
CA LEU A 522 -16.79 -34.79 136.22
C LEU A 522 -17.33 -33.80 137.24
N SER A 523 -17.85 -34.35 138.34
CA SER A 523 -18.22 -33.62 139.53
C SER A 523 -17.04 -33.55 140.50
N THR A 524 -16.59 -32.34 140.82
CA THR A 524 -16.23 -31.84 142.16
C THR A 524 -15.98 -30.34 142.05
#